data_AF-A0AA97BS52-F1
#
_entry.id   AF-A0AA97BS52-F1
#
_cell.length_a   1.000
_cell.length_b   1.000
_cell.length_c   1.000
_cell.angle_alpha   90.00
_cell.angle_beta   90.00
_cell.angle_gamma   90.00
#
_symmetry.space_group_name_H-M   'P 1'
#
loop_
_entity.id
_entity.type
_entity.pdbx_description
1 polymer ?
#
loop_
_entity_poly.entity_id
_entity_poly.type
_entity_poly.pdbx_seq_one_letter_code
_entity_poly.pdbx_strand_id
1 'polypeptide(L)'
;MIYPITDRTISTVNNQKFKRYAIRYLDIEQQTQQAIIEYGLNFEAPFAQQHEIEKLKLSIKNHGATFANNGKSIHCNWLSSACVQCRTGEGSYTTFLSLKCHRDCYFCFNPNQENYQGYQQEMRDALGEIDAIAEQGYPLTHIALTGGEPLLFRQESIEFFQAVQQKLPQAHSRLYTAGDPLDRNTALALAKAGLQEIRFSIKIDDSKERITKVLHRIALAREIFPAVMVEMPVIPSTEQQMYQLLTQLDDIGIDGINLLEFCFPLTNSEAYQARGFELKNPPYEVYYNYWYAGGLAVAQSELACLRVLNFALENKLSLGVHYCSLENKHTGQVYQSNAFFEHNEKILGKHYFFSSQDYFFKSAKVFGDDCEKVEVLLKQTGVSYYQDLLHGFLQFNPEAIYLLTSLDKLPIALTSHIVEPDEQGNPLIKEVQIELTTPAEFLLTDL
;
A
#
# COMPACT_ATOMS: atom_id res chain seq x y z
N MET A 1 -14.80 -16.72 -10.09
CA MET A 1 -13.78 -16.20 -11.01
C MET A 1 -14.21 -14.87 -11.58
N ILE A 2 -13.28 -13.93 -11.50
CA ILE A 2 -13.39 -12.57 -12.02
C ILE A 2 -12.18 -12.39 -12.93
N TYR A 3 -12.40 -11.79 -14.10
CA TYR A 3 -11.37 -11.63 -15.12
C TYR A 3 -11.13 -10.15 -15.40
N PRO A 4 -9.87 -9.68 -15.43
CA PRO A 4 -9.60 -8.31 -15.82
C PRO A 4 -10.03 -8.06 -17.27
N ILE A 5 -10.46 -6.84 -17.58
CA ILE A 5 -10.69 -6.42 -18.96
C ILE A 5 -9.33 -6.24 -19.65
N THR A 6 -9.14 -6.97 -20.74
CA THR A 6 -7.97 -6.99 -21.62
C THR A 6 -8.47 -7.10 -23.05
N ASP A 7 -7.63 -6.87 -24.06
CA ASP A 7 -7.97 -7.12 -25.47
C ASP A 7 -8.50 -8.55 -25.70
N ARG A 8 -7.94 -9.52 -24.97
CA ARG A 8 -8.37 -10.92 -25.05
C ARG A 8 -9.73 -11.12 -24.41
N THR A 9 -9.94 -10.70 -23.16
CA THR A 9 -11.20 -10.96 -22.45
C THR A 9 -12.37 -10.17 -23.06
N ILE A 10 -12.15 -8.92 -23.47
CA ILE A 10 -13.18 -8.10 -24.12
C ILE A 10 -13.60 -8.66 -25.49
N SER A 11 -12.69 -9.35 -26.20
CA SER A 11 -13.03 -10.00 -27.47
C SER A 11 -14.09 -11.10 -27.30
N THR A 12 -14.11 -11.77 -26.13
CA THR A 12 -15.05 -12.86 -25.81
C THR A 12 -16.46 -12.39 -25.43
N VAL A 13 -16.60 -11.13 -25.03
CA VAL A 13 -17.92 -10.53 -24.74
C VAL A 13 -18.70 -10.42 -26.05
N ASN A 14 -19.98 -10.79 -26.10
CA ASN A 14 -20.78 -10.63 -27.33
C ASN A 14 -21.54 -9.29 -27.38
N ASN A 15 -21.77 -8.70 -26.21
CA ASN A 15 -22.55 -7.47 -26.05
C ASN A 15 -21.74 -6.22 -26.46
N GLN A 16 -22.16 -5.55 -27.53
CA GLN A 16 -21.44 -4.38 -28.06
C GLN A 16 -21.50 -3.16 -27.14
N LYS A 17 -22.57 -2.98 -26.36
CA LYS A 17 -22.67 -1.88 -25.40
C LYS A 17 -21.69 -2.09 -24.24
N PHE A 18 -21.60 -3.31 -23.72
CA PHE A 18 -20.57 -3.66 -22.73
C PHE A 18 -19.17 -3.39 -23.31
N LYS A 19 -18.83 -3.90 -24.50
CA LYS A 19 -17.50 -3.64 -25.10
C LYS A 19 -17.17 -2.15 -25.15
N ARG A 20 -18.08 -1.32 -25.69
CA ARG A 20 -17.88 0.13 -25.76
C ARG A 20 -17.68 0.78 -24.39
N TYR A 21 -18.43 0.32 -23.39
CA TYR A 21 -18.31 0.82 -22.02
C TYR A 21 -16.95 0.48 -21.41
N ALA A 22 -16.50 -0.77 -21.61
CA ALA A 22 -15.28 -1.32 -21.02
C ALA A 22 -13.98 -0.87 -21.72
N ILE A 23 -14.00 -0.59 -23.02
CA ILE A 23 -12.82 -0.10 -23.78
C ILE A 23 -12.19 1.14 -23.14
N ARG A 24 -13.00 2.02 -22.53
CA ARG A 24 -12.48 3.23 -21.86
C ARG A 24 -11.47 2.92 -20.76
N TYR A 25 -11.56 1.76 -20.12
CA TYR A 25 -10.60 1.34 -19.09
C TYR A 25 -9.29 0.84 -19.68
N LEU A 26 -9.32 0.24 -20.88
CA LEU A 26 -8.12 -0.07 -21.64
C LEU A 26 -7.44 1.23 -22.10
N ASP A 27 -8.23 2.23 -22.53
CA ASP A 27 -7.71 3.55 -22.89
C ASP A 27 -7.06 4.26 -21.69
N ILE A 28 -7.68 4.19 -20.49
CA ILE A 28 -7.12 4.74 -19.24
C ILE A 28 -5.79 4.07 -18.91
N GLU A 29 -5.73 2.73 -18.96
CA GLU A 29 -4.50 1.97 -18.72
C GLU A 29 -3.40 2.40 -19.69
N GLN A 30 -3.69 2.42 -21.00
CA GLN A 30 -2.72 2.80 -22.03
C GLN A 30 -2.21 4.23 -21.85
N GLN A 31 -3.12 5.19 -21.62
CA GLN A 31 -2.76 6.60 -21.40
C GLN A 31 -1.91 6.76 -20.14
N THR A 32 -2.27 6.07 -19.05
CA THR A 32 -1.51 6.12 -17.81
C THR A 32 -0.11 5.54 -17.98
N GLN A 33 0.01 4.38 -18.64
CA GLN A 33 1.32 3.80 -18.94
C GLN A 33 2.17 4.72 -19.82
N GLN A 34 1.56 5.36 -20.83
CA GLN A 34 2.27 6.33 -21.67
C GLN A 34 2.78 7.54 -20.87
N ALA A 35 1.94 8.10 -19.99
CA ALA A 35 2.32 9.19 -19.11
C ALA A 35 3.42 8.78 -18.13
N ILE A 36 3.41 7.54 -17.63
CA ILE A 36 4.48 7.02 -16.78
C ILE A 36 5.83 6.98 -17.52
N ILE A 37 5.83 6.53 -18.78
CA ILE A 37 7.06 6.46 -19.60
C ILE A 37 7.67 7.85 -19.82
N GLU A 38 6.86 8.91 -19.83
CA GLU A 38 7.34 10.30 -19.98
C GLU A 38 8.24 10.74 -18.81
N TYR A 39 8.19 10.08 -17.64
CA TYR A 39 9.16 10.30 -16.58
C TYR A 39 10.56 9.75 -16.91
N GLY A 40 10.71 8.99 -17.99
CA GLY A 40 12.00 8.54 -18.53
C GLY A 40 12.39 7.10 -18.17
N LEU A 41 11.48 6.27 -17.67
CA LEU A 41 11.74 4.84 -17.43
C LEU A 41 10.77 3.97 -18.21
N ASN A 42 11.29 2.88 -18.78
CA ASN A 42 10.49 1.89 -19.47
C ASN A 42 9.98 0.83 -18.49
N PHE A 43 8.86 0.21 -18.88
CA PHE A 43 8.35 -0.98 -18.21
C PHE A 43 9.09 -2.24 -18.66
N GLU A 44 9.19 -3.22 -17.77
CA GLU A 44 9.49 -4.59 -18.17
C GLU A 44 8.34 -5.20 -19.01
N ALA A 45 8.55 -6.40 -19.54
CA ALA A 45 7.48 -7.14 -20.22
C ALA A 45 6.29 -7.40 -19.26
N PRO A 46 5.03 -7.27 -19.73
CA PRO A 46 3.86 -7.48 -18.89
C PRO A 46 3.90 -8.83 -18.17
N PHE A 47 3.71 -8.80 -16.85
CA PHE A 47 3.68 -9.99 -15.99
C PHE A 47 4.95 -10.86 -16.05
N ALA A 48 6.10 -10.29 -16.43
CA ALA A 48 7.36 -11.02 -16.65
C ALA A 48 7.76 -11.94 -15.49
N GLN A 49 7.47 -11.53 -14.26
CA GLN A 49 7.87 -12.25 -13.04
C GLN A 49 6.74 -13.05 -12.38
N GLN A 50 5.51 -13.00 -12.91
CA GLN A 50 4.33 -13.53 -12.20
C GLN A 50 4.49 -15.00 -11.83
N HIS A 51 5.00 -15.83 -12.76
CA HIS A 51 5.17 -17.27 -12.51
C HIS A 51 6.13 -17.56 -11.34
N GLU A 52 7.27 -16.86 -11.30
CA GLU A 52 8.26 -17.02 -10.23
C GLU A 52 7.74 -16.46 -8.90
N ILE A 53 7.01 -15.33 -8.92
CA ILE A 53 6.36 -14.75 -7.74
C ILE A 53 5.37 -15.75 -7.12
N GLU A 54 4.48 -16.34 -7.92
CA GLU A 54 3.49 -17.32 -7.44
C GLU A 54 4.15 -18.57 -6.86
N LYS A 55 5.18 -19.10 -7.55
CA LYS A 55 5.96 -20.24 -7.06
C LYS A 55 6.62 -19.94 -5.71
N LEU A 56 7.17 -18.74 -5.56
CA LEU A 56 7.86 -18.33 -4.34
C LEU A 56 6.88 -18.06 -3.20
N LYS A 57 5.73 -17.41 -3.48
CA LYS A 57 4.62 -17.26 -2.51
C LYS A 57 4.13 -18.62 -2.02
N LEU A 58 3.99 -19.62 -2.91
CA LEU A 58 3.64 -20.99 -2.51
C LEU A 58 4.71 -21.62 -1.59
N SER A 59 6.00 -21.47 -1.93
CA SER A 59 7.11 -21.91 -1.06
C SER A 59 7.04 -21.26 0.31
N ILE A 60 6.93 -19.94 0.37
CA ILE A 60 6.85 -19.15 1.61
C ILE A 60 5.65 -19.58 2.46
N LYS A 61 4.50 -19.81 1.84
CA LYS A 61 3.30 -20.33 2.52
C LYS A 61 3.52 -21.73 3.11
N ASN A 62 4.17 -22.62 2.36
CA ASN A 62 4.51 -23.96 2.84
C ASN A 62 5.52 -23.96 4.00
N HIS A 63 6.35 -22.93 4.08
CA HIS A 63 7.25 -22.69 5.22
C HIS A 63 6.58 -22.00 6.42
N GLY A 64 5.25 -21.77 6.37
CA GLY A 64 4.46 -21.31 7.51
C GLY A 64 4.37 -19.79 7.67
N ALA A 65 4.73 -19.01 6.65
CA ALA A 65 4.49 -17.57 6.69
C ALA A 65 3.00 -17.22 6.69
N THR A 66 2.66 -16.09 7.32
CA THR A 66 1.30 -15.57 7.38
C THR A 66 1.07 -14.59 6.23
N PHE A 67 0.00 -14.84 5.47
CA PHE A 67 -0.46 -14.00 4.37
C PHE A 67 -1.65 -13.18 4.86
N ALA A 68 -1.58 -11.88 4.72
CA ALA A 68 -2.63 -10.94 5.09
C ALA A 68 -2.88 -9.96 3.93
N ASN A 69 -4.04 -9.29 3.98
CA ASN A 69 -4.47 -8.32 2.97
C ASN A 69 -4.35 -8.87 1.54
N ASN A 70 -4.96 -10.04 1.30
CA ASN A 70 -4.92 -10.75 0.03
C ASN A 70 -3.49 -10.98 -0.53
N GLY A 71 -2.52 -11.27 0.35
CA GLY A 71 -1.13 -11.55 -0.03
C GLY A 71 -0.27 -10.33 -0.30
N LYS A 72 -0.79 -9.12 -0.05
CA LYS A 72 -0.07 -7.83 -0.15
C LYS A 72 0.83 -7.58 1.07
N SER A 73 0.58 -8.29 2.18
CA SER A 73 1.39 -8.29 3.40
C SER A 73 1.72 -9.73 3.78
N ILE A 74 3.00 -10.12 3.71
CA ILE A 74 3.46 -11.48 4.03
C ILE A 74 4.54 -11.39 5.09
N HIS A 75 4.41 -12.12 6.18
CA HIS A 75 5.38 -12.06 7.27
C HIS A 75 5.61 -13.39 7.98
N CYS A 76 6.74 -13.49 8.66
CA CYS A 76 7.06 -14.57 9.58
C CYS A 76 7.55 -14.01 10.93
N ASN A 77 7.48 -14.86 11.97
CA ASN A 77 7.85 -14.54 13.35
C ASN A 77 7.07 -13.33 13.91
N TRP A 78 7.71 -12.18 14.02
CA TRP A 78 7.15 -10.97 14.63
C TRP A 78 6.70 -9.94 13.59
N LEU A 79 5.63 -9.20 13.90
CA LEU A 79 5.14 -8.08 13.11
C LEU A 79 4.76 -6.93 14.04
N SER A 80 5.27 -5.72 13.78
CA SER A 80 4.89 -4.52 14.52
C SER A 80 3.38 -4.27 14.43
N SER A 81 2.76 -3.88 15.54
CA SER A 81 1.35 -3.47 15.57
C SER A 81 1.09 -2.30 14.63
N ALA A 82 2.07 -1.41 14.42
CA ALA A 82 1.96 -0.31 13.47
C ALA A 82 1.88 -0.81 12.02
N CYS A 83 2.49 -1.96 11.68
CA CYS A 83 2.35 -2.56 10.36
C CYS A 83 0.98 -3.23 10.17
N VAL A 84 0.39 -3.77 11.24
CA VAL A 84 -1.01 -4.25 11.22
C VAL A 84 -1.96 -3.07 11.02
N GLN A 85 -1.79 -1.98 11.77
CA GLN A 85 -2.63 -0.80 11.69
C GLN A 85 -2.53 -0.07 10.35
N CYS A 86 -1.34 -0.04 9.74
CA CYS A 86 -1.10 0.62 8.44
C CYS A 86 -1.98 0.07 7.31
N ARG A 87 -2.54 -1.14 7.44
CA ARG A 87 -3.42 -1.76 6.43
C ARG A 87 -4.72 -0.99 6.23
N THR A 88 -5.24 -0.37 7.29
CA THR A 88 -6.44 0.48 7.22
C THR A 88 -6.11 1.95 7.48
N GLY A 89 -4.99 2.23 8.15
CA GLY A 89 -4.56 3.58 8.53
C GLY A 89 -5.40 4.23 9.64
N GLU A 90 -6.47 3.56 10.10
CA GLU A 90 -7.30 4.05 11.19
C GLU A 90 -6.47 4.24 12.47
N GLY A 91 -6.77 5.27 13.26
CA GLY A 91 -6.08 5.47 14.54
C GLY A 91 -4.56 5.65 14.42
N SER A 92 -4.02 5.87 13.22
CA SER A 92 -2.60 6.08 12.98
C SER A 92 -2.34 7.49 12.47
N TYR A 93 -1.36 8.15 13.06
CA TYR A 93 -0.91 9.47 12.64
C TYR A 93 0.60 9.45 12.40
N THR A 94 1.04 10.03 11.28
CA THR A 94 2.46 10.11 10.94
C THR A 94 2.74 11.54 10.54
N THR A 95 3.71 12.16 11.20
CA THR A 95 4.13 13.54 10.92
C THR A 95 5.66 13.60 10.84
N PHE A 96 6.18 14.80 10.54
CA PHE A 96 7.60 15.10 10.47
C PHE A 96 7.87 16.47 11.09
N LEU A 97 9.06 16.67 11.64
CA LEU A 97 9.50 17.99 12.12
C LEU A 97 9.96 18.87 10.95
N SER A 98 10.72 18.28 10.03
CA SER A 98 11.32 18.95 8.88
C SER A 98 11.64 17.89 7.83
N LEU A 99 11.76 18.32 6.57
CA LEU A 99 12.21 17.46 5.46
C LEU A 99 13.71 17.62 5.17
N LYS A 100 14.44 18.33 6.03
CA LYS A 100 15.90 18.43 6.00
C LYS A 100 16.54 17.08 6.30
N CYS A 101 17.47 16.66 5.46
CA CYS A 101 18.23 15.43 5.61
C CYS A 101 19.70 15.69 5.25
N HIS A 102 20.63 15.00 5.92
CA HIS A 102 22.06 15.02 5.57
C HIS A 102 22.43 13.99 4.49
N ARG A 103 21.45 13.18 4.05
CA ARG A 103 21.60 12.19 2.97
C ARG A 103 20.92 12.66 1.69
N ASP A 104 21.42 12.18 0.57
CA ASP A 104 21.03 12.53 -0.80
C ASP A 104 20.64 11.28 -1.60
N CYS A 105 19.84 10.39 -0.99
CA CYS A 105 19.43 9.15 -1.62
C CYS A 105 18.73 9.40 -2.95
N TYR A 106 19.23 8.80 -4.04
CA TYR A 106 18.66 8.96 -5.38
C TYR A 106 17.23 8.44 -5.52
N PHE A 107 16.76 7.66 -4.55
CA PHE A 107 15.43 7.06 -4.45
C PHE A 107 14.53 7.70 -3.37
N CYS A 108 14.91 8.86 -2.83
CA CYS A 108 14.14 9.50 -1.76
C CYS A 108 12.76 9.98 -2.25
N PHE A 109 11.71 9.73 -1.47
CA PHE A 109 10.34 10.23 -1.75
C PHE A 109 10.03 11.57 -1.07
N ASN A 110 10.87 12.06 -0.16
CA ASN A 110 10.64 13.34 0.51
C ASN A 110 10.46 14.52 -0.48
N PRO A 111 11.16 14.59 -1.63
CA PRO A 111 10.91 15.63 -2.63
C PRO A 111 9.49 15.69 -3.18
N ASN A 112 8.71 14.60 -3.08
CA ASN A 112 7.32 14.54 -3.53
C ASN A 112 6.33 15.07 -2.48
N GLN A 113 6.80 15.40 -1.26
CA GLN A 113 5.94 15.97 -0.22
C GLN A 113 5.52 17.39 -0.58
N GLU A 114 4.30 17.75 -0.22
CA GLU A 114 3.80 19.10 -0.37
C GLU A 114 4.69 20.10 0.38
N ASN A 115 5.01 21.23 -0.28
CA ASN A 115 5.89 22.26 0.26
C ASN A 115 7.28 21.73 0.70
N TYR A 116 7.84 20.75 -0.01
CA TYR A 116 9.16 20.17 0.32
C TYR A 116 10.25 21.22 0.58
N GLN A 117 10.40 22.19 -0.33
CA GLN A 117 11.43 23.22 -0.23
C GLN A 117 11.27 24.11 1.01
N GLY A 118 10.04 24.43 1.41
CA GLY A 118 9.77 25.18 2.64
C GLY A 118 10.19 24.38 3.87
N TYR A 119 9.76 23.12 3.96
CA TYR A 119 10.10 22.24 5.09
C TYR A 119 11.56 21.78 5.13
N GLN A 120 12.38 22.05 4.10
CA GLN A 120 13.83 21.91 4.21
C GLN A 120 14.48 23.04 5.03
N GLN A 121 13.83 24.20 5.13
CA GLN A 121 14.34 25.39 5.83
C GLN A 121 13.63 25.61 7.17
N GLU A 122 12.35 25.26 7.25
CA GLU A 122 11.49 25.51 8.40
C GLU A 122 11.01 24.20 9.05
N MET A 123 10.68 24.28 10.34
CA MET A 123 10.03 23.18 11.05
C MET A 123 8.52 23.31 11.01
N ARG A 124 7.85 22.16 10.88
CA ARG A 124 6.41 22.00 11.06
C ARG A 124 6.04 22.10 12.54
N ASP A 125 4.84 22.62 12.83
CA ASP A 125 4.29 22.63 14.19
C ASP A 125 3.72 21.25 14.58
N ALA A 126 4.59 20.25 14.66
CA ALA A 126 4.20 18.89 15.01
C ALA A 126 3.63 18.79 16.43
N LEU A 127 4.04 19.68 17.35
CA LEU A 127 3.50 19.72 18.72
C LEU A 127 2.07 20.24 18.73
N GLY A 128 1.78 21.34 18.02
CA GLY A 128 0.42 21.83 17.85
C GLY A 128 -0.52 20.78 17.24
N GLU A 129 -0.01 19.93 16.35
CA GLU A 129 -0.78 18.81 15.79
C GLU A 129 -1.15 17.76 16.85
N ILE A 130 -0.23 17.40 17.76
CA ILE A 130 -0.54 16.51 18.89
C ILE A 130 -1.62 17.11 19.78
N ASP A 131 -1.51 18.41 20.04
CA ASP A 131 -2.45 19.14 20.91
C ASP A 131 -3.85 19.11 20.31
N ALA A 132 -3.96 19.43 19.01
CA ALA A 132 -5.22 19.37 18.30
C ALA A 132 -5.83 17.95 18.29
N ILE A 133 -5.03 16.91 18.06
CA ILE A 133 -5.49 15.52 18.09
C ILE A 133 -6.02 15.13 19.47
N ALA A 134 -5.29 15.49 20.53
CA ALA A 134 -5.67 15.18 21.89
C ALA A 134 -6.94 15.92 22.33
N GLU A 135 -7.09 17.20 21.96
CA GLU A 135 -8.28 18.02 22.24
C GLU A 135 -9.53 17.52 21.53
N GLN A 136 -9.39 17.05 20.29
CA GLN A 136 -10.51 16.48 19.52
C GLN A 136 -10.95 15.10 20.05
N GLY A 137 -10.15 14.46 20.91
CA GLY A 137 -10.44 13.13 21.45
C GLY A 137 -10.42 12.03 20.40
N TYR A 138 -9.67 12.21 19.31
CA TYR A 138 -9.52 11.18 18.28
C TYR A 138 -8.85 9.93 18.89
N PRO A 139 -9.37 8.71 18.67
CA PRO A 139 -8.85 7.49 19.28
C PRO A 139 -7.55 7.04 18.62
N LEU A 140 -6.49 7.84 18.76
CA LEU A 140 -5.19 7.55 18.19
C LEU A 140 -4.52 6.39 18.93
N THR A 141 -4.17 5.35 18.21
CA THR A 141 -3.51 4.14 18.73
C THR A 141 -2.05 4.06 18.32
N HIS A 142 -1.65 4.74 17.25
CA HIS A 142 -0.30 4.67 16.70
C HIS A 142 0.16 6.04 16.23
N ILE A 143 1.41 6.40 16.54
CA ILE A 143 1.98 7.67 16.10
C ILE A 143 3.43 7.54 15.67
N ALA A 144 3.80 8.24 14.60
CA ALA A 144 5.15 8.21 14.05
C ALA A 144 5.74 9.59 13.80
N LEU A 145 7.04 9.70 14.07
CA LEU A 145 7.88 10.77 13.57
C LEU A 145 8.77 10.24 12.44
N THR A 146 8.66 10.84 11.26
CA THR A 146 9.41 10.49 10.04
C THR A 146 9.83 11.76 9.29
N GLY A 147 10.09 11.64 7.98
CA GLY A 147 10.53 12.72 7.11
C GLY A 147 12.00 13.08 7.35
N GLY A 148 12.64 13.73 6.37
CA GLY A 148 14.02 14.21 6.50
C GLY A 148 14.97 13.24 7.23
N GLU A 149 15.72 13.76 8.20
CA GLU A 149 16.31 12.99 9.30
C GLU A 149 15.89 13.65 10.63
N PRO A 150 14.94 13.06 11.39
CA PRO A 150 14.42 13.70 12.60
C PRO A 150 15.51 13.96 13.64
N LEU A 151 16.53 13.11 13.72
CA LEU A 151 17.62 13.26 14.70
C LEU A 151 18.62 14.38 14.37
N LEU A 152 18.43 15.14 13.28
CA LEU A 152 19.06 16.45 13.14
C LEU A 152 18.47 17.47 14.13
N PHE A 153 17.24 17.24 14.60
CA PHE A 153 16.47 18.05 15.54
C PHE A 153 16.17 17.22 16.80
N ARG A 154 17.25 16.86 17.52
CA ARG A 154 17.18 15.89 18.64
C ARG A 154 16.27 16.37 19.76
N GLN A 155 16.39 17.64 20.14
CA GLN A 155 15.67 18.22 21.27
C GLN A 155 14.16 18.25 20.96
N GLU A 156 13.82 18.69 19.76
CA GLU A 156 12.46 18.77 19.24
C GLU A 156 11.84 17.37 19.09
N SER A 157 12.63 16.38 18.64
CA SER A 157 12.18 14.98 18.60
C SER A 157 11.87 14.44 19.99
N ILE A 158 12.70 14.76 21.00
CA ILE A 158 12.47 14.36 22.39
C ILE A 158 11.21 15.04 22.94
N GLU A 159 11.03 16.34 22.71
CA GLU A 159 9.85 17.10 23.13
C GLU A 159 8.57 16.56 22.48
N PHE A 160 8.62 16.19 21.20
CA PHE A 160 7.52 15.53 20.50
C PHE A 160 7.09 14.25 21.22
N PHE A 161 8.01 13.34 21.51
CA PHE A 161 7.65 12.09 22.20
C PHE A 161 7.21 12.32 23.65
N GLN A 162 7.76 13.32 24.35
CA GLN A 162 7.26 13.70 25.68
C GLN A 162 5.80 14.17 25.61
N ALA A 163 5.45 14.99 24.63
CA ALA A 163 4.07 15.45 24.42
C ALA A 163 3.14 14.28 24.10
N VAL A 164 3.56 13.37 23.21
CA VAL A 164 2.83 12.13 22.92
C VAL A 164 2.61 11.30 24.19
N GLN A 165 3.66 11.05 24.97
CA GLN A 165 3.57 10.25 26.20
C GLN A 165 2.66 10.91 27.24
N GLN A 166 2.61 12.24 27.31
CA GLN A 166 1.76 12.98 28.24
C GLN A 166 0.29 12.99 27.79
N LYS A 167 0.03 13.24 26.51
CA LYS A 167 -1.31 13.54 25.98
C LYS A 167 -2.00 12.31 25.38
N LEU A 168 -1.22 11.40 24.81
CA LEU A 168 -1.67 10.20 24.11
C LEU A 168 -0.90 8.96 24.63
N PRO A 169 -0.91 8.67 25.96
CA PRO A 169 -0.04 7.66 26.57
C PRO A 169 -0.28 6.22 26.08
N GLN A 170 -1.43 5.95 25.47
CA GLN A 170 -1.77 4.63 24.93
C GLN A 170 -1.28 4.45 23.49
N ALA A 171 -0.83 5.52 22.82
CA ALA A 171 -0.39 5.44 21.44
C ALA A 171 0.99 4.77 21.34
N HIS A 172 1.11 3.79 20.45
CA HIS A 172 2.39 3.18 20.09
C HIS A 172 3.22 4.18 19.27
N SER A 173 4.24 4.75 19.91
CA SER A 173 5.10 5.79 19.35
C SER A 173 6.29 5.19 18.60
N ARG A 174 6.54 5.66 17.38
CA ARG A 174 7.64 5.19 16.54
C ARG A 174 8.47 6.31 15.91
N LEU A 175 9.76 6.07 15.74
CA LEU A 175 10.71 6.99 15.11
C LEU A 175 11.38 6.32 13.91
N TYR A 176 11.41 7.00 12.76
CA TYR A 176 12.20 6.62 11.59
C TYR A 176 13.51 7.42 11.55
N THR A 177 14.64 6.75 11.32
CA THR A 177 15.95 7.42 11.23
C THR A 177 16.91 6.65 10.32
N ALA A 178 17.86 7.34 9.68
CA ALA A 178 19.00 6.70 9.04
C ALA A 178 20.06 6.22 10.06
N GLY A 179 19.87 6.57 11.33
CA GLY A 179 20.73 6.20 12.44
C GLY A 179 21.99 7.04 12.59
N ASP A 180 22.44 7.78 11.57
CA ASP A 180 23.73 8.49 11.63
C ASP A 180 23.88 9.45 12.82
N PRO A 181 22.86 10.25 13.19
CA PRO A 181 22.98 11.18 14.31
C PRO A 181 22.73 10.52 15.67
N LEU A 182 22.36 9.24 15.72
CA LEU A 182 22.02 8.56 16.97
C LEU A 182 23.28 8.25 17.79
N ASP A 183 23.26 8.69 19.05
CA ASP A 183 24.22 8.33 20.10
C ASP A 183 23.49 7.83 21.35
N ARG A 184 24.25 7.32 22.34
CA ARG A 184 23.68 6.72 23.55
C ARG A 184 22.88 7.73 24.39
N ASN A 185 23.33 8.99 24.48
CA ASN A 185 22.64 10.01 25.27
C ASN A 185 21.27 10.34 24.65
N THR A 186 21.25 10.51 23.33
CA THR A 186 20.02 10.74 22.56
C THR A 186 19.08 9.56 22.68
N ALA A 187 19.58 8.33 22.54
CA ALA A 187 18.76 7.12 22.65
C ALA A 187 18.11 7.00 24.05
N LEU A 188 18.88 7.23 25.12
CA LEU A 188 18.35 7.22 26.50
C LEU A 188 17.32 8.33 26.73
N ALA A 189 17.53 9.52 26.16
CA ALA A 189 16.57 10.62 26.28
C ALA A 189 15.26 10.32 25.55
N LEU A 190 15.31 9.72 24.36
CA LEU A 190 14.13 9.29 23.60
C LEU A 190 13.37 8.16 24.33
N ALA A 191 14.07 7.18 24.88
CA ALA A 191 13.45 6.11 25.67
C ALA A 191 12.77 6.70 26.91
N LYS A 192 13.42 7.63 27.62
CA LYS A 192 12.82 8.36 28.75
C LYS A 192 11.61 9.20 28.33
N ALA A 193 11.59 9.71 27.11
CA ALA A 193 10.45 10.42 26.53
C ALA A 193 9.28 9.51 26.14
N GLY A 194 9.40 8.19 26.28
CA GLY A 194 8.34 7.24 25.97
C GLY A 194 8.35 6.73 24.52
N LEU A 195 9.47 6.84 23.80
CA LEU A 195 9.61 6.21 22.50
C LEU A 195 9.58 4.67 22.63
N GLN A 196 8.63 4.02 21.97
CA GLN A 196 8.43 2.56 22.07
C GLN A 196 9.13 1.78 20.96
N GLU A 197 9.16 2.32 19.74
CA GLU A 197 9.72 1.63 18.57
C GLU A 197 10.65 2.56 17.77
N ILE A 198 11.83 2.08 17.40
CA ILE A 198 12.74 2.79 16.49
C ILE A 198 13.00 1.97 15.23
N ARG A 199 12.89 2.62 14.07
CA ARG A 199 13.09 2.02 12.75
C ARG A 199 14.28 2.66 12.05
N PHE A 200 15.25 1.82 11.69
CA PHE A 200 16.43 2.25 10.96
C PHE A 200 16.26 2.01 9.47
N SER A 201 16.57 3.01 8.64
CA SER A 201 16.73 2.82 7.20
C SER A 201 18.20 2.66 6.87
N ILE A 202 18.56 1.50 6.31
CA ILE A 202 19.92 1.20 5.87
C ILE A 202 20.01 1.44 4.37
N LYS A 203 20.98 2.24 3.95
CA LYS A 203 21.29 2.43 2.54
C LYS A 203 22.30 1.36 2.10
N ILE A 204 21.84 0.28 1.48
CA ILE A 204 22.66 -0.92 1.19
C ILE A 204 23.84 -0.66 0.24
N ASP A 205 23.78 0.42 -0.56
CA ASP A 205 24.85 0.88 -1.44
C ASP A 205 25.85 1.84 -0.74
N ASP A 206 25.71 2.09 0.56
CA ASP A 206 26.74 2.78 1.34
C ASP A 206 28.01 1.92 1.50
N SER A 207 29.12 2.57 1.85
CA SER A 207 30.36 1.86 2.16
C SER A 207 30.17 0.91 3.34
N LYS A 208 30.90 -0.22 3.33
CA LYS A 208 30.87 -1.20 4.43
C LYS A 208 31.10 -0.55 5.80
N GLU A 209 32.01 0.42 5.88
CA GLU A 209 32.27 1.16 7.12
C GLU A 209 31.02 1.91 7.63
N ARG A 210 30.27 2.58 6.74
CA ARG A 210 29.03 3.28 7.12
C ARG A 210 27.97 2.29 7.57
N ILE A 211 27.78 1.17 6.85
CA ILE A 211 26.85 0.12 7.23
C ILE A 211 27.21 -0.45 8.61
N THR A 212 28.48 -0.78 8.85
CA THR A 212 28.95 -1.25 10.18
C THR A 212 28.67 -0.23 11.29
N LYS A 213 28.87 1.07 11.03
CA LYS A 213 28.52 2.11 12.02
C LYS A 213 27.03 2.14 12.33
N VAL A 214 26.15 1.99 11.33
CA VAL A 214 24.70 1.91 11.55
C VAL A 214 24.34 0.64 12.33
N LEU A 215 24.93 -0.51 12.00
CA LEU A 215 24.73 -1.76 12.74
C LEU A 215 25.12 -1.63 14.23
N HIS A 216 26.21 -0.94 14.56
CA HIS A 216 26.56 -0.66 15.95
C HIS A 216 25.52 0.21 16.67
N ARG A 217 24.89 1.15 15.95
CA ARG A 217 23.82 1.99 16.51
C ARG A 217 22.51 1.23 16.68
N ILE A 218 22.24 0.27 15.80
CA ILE A 218 21.12 -0.67 15.94
C ILE A 218 21.34 -1.56 17.17
N ALA A 219 22.54 -2.10 17.37
CA ALA A 219 22.88 -2.87 18.57
C ALA A 219 22.70 -2.03 19.86
N LEU A 220 23.19 -0.78 19.85
CA LEU A 220 22.94 0.17 20.94
C LEU A 220 21.44 0.40 21.18
N ALA A 221 20.65 0.57 20.12
CA ALA A 221 19.22 0.77 20.22
C ALA A 221 18.52 -0.45 20.84
N ARG A 222 18.98 -1.67 20.53
CA ARG A 222 18.41 -2.92 21.07
C ARG A 222 18.62 -3.06 22.57
N GLU A 223 19.67 -2.45 23.13
CA GLU A 223 19.88 -2.38 24.58
C GLU A 223 18.89 -1.43 25.30
N ILE A 224 18.25 -0.51 24.56
CA ILE A 224 17.57 0.66 25.13
C ILE A 224 16.06 0.65 24.86
N PHE A 225 15.65 0.37 23.62
CA PHE A 225 14.26 0.50 23.21
C PHE A 225 13.49 -0.82 23.31
N PRO A 226 12.17 -0.78 23.58
CA PRO A 226 11.33 -1.97 23.58
C PRO A 226 11.37 -2.72 22.25
N ALA A 227 11.18 -1.99 21.14
CA ALA A 227 11.20 -2.54 19.79
C ALA A 227 12.21 -1.80 18.88
N VAL A 228 13.01 -2.57 18.15
CA VAL A 228 13.98 -2.09 17.16
C VAL A 228 13.72 -2.81 15.86
N MET A 229 13.58 -2.04 14.79
CA MET A 229 13.39 -2.59 13.45
C MET A 229 14.29 -1.96 12.42
N VAL A 230 14.40 -2.63 11.27
CA VAL A 230 14.93 -2.05 10.03
C VAL A 230 13.80 -1.89 9.02
N GLU A 231 13.80 -0.81 8.25
CA GLU A 231 12.90 -0.62 7.12
C GLU A 231 13.72 -0.43 5.84
N MET A 232 13.61 -1.40 4.94
CA MET A 232 14.51 -1.56 3.80
C MET A 232 13.74 -1.62 2.48
N PRO A 233 13.94 -0.65 1.58
CA PRO A 233 13.54 -0.82 0.19
C PRO A 233 14.50 -1.80 -0.51
N VAL A 234 14.00 -2.93 -1.01
CA VAL A 234 14.85 -4.00 -1.53
C VAL A 234 15.19 -3.75 -2.99
N ILE A 235 16.40 -3.27 -3.24
CA ILE A 235 16.91 -3.02 -4.60
C ILE A 235 17.08 -4.38 -5.31
N PRO A 236 16.58 -4.54 -6.55
CA PRO A 236 16.79 -5.75 -7.33
C PRO A 236 18.28 -6.10 -7.46
N SER A 237 18.60 -7.40 -7.52
CA SER A 237 19.99 -7.92 -7.61
C SER A 237 20.88 -7.68 -6.39
N THR A 238 20.32 -7.22 -5.26
CA THR A 238 21.06 -7.04 -4.00
C THR A 238 20.77 -8.12 -2.95
N GLU A 239 20.12 -9.22 -3.33
CA GLU A 239 19.65 -10.27 -2.41
C GLU A 239 20.78 -10.85 -1.55
N GLN A 240 21.97 -11.06 -2.11
CA GLN A 240 23.12 -11.58 -1.35
C GLN A 240 23.57 -10.62 -0.23
N GLN A 241 23.54 -9.31 -0.50
CA GLN A 241 23.84 -8.30 0.52
C GLN A 241 22.73 -8.26 1.58
N MET A 242 21.48 -8.41 1.14
CA MET A 242 20.33 -8.50 2.04
C MET A 242 20.40 -9.74 2.93
N TYR A 243 20.83 -10.91 2.44
CA TYR A 243 20.99 -12.11 3.25
C TYR A 243 22.05 -11.91 4.35
N GLN A 244 23.19 -11.32 4.00
CA GLN A 244 24.25 -10.98 4.96
C GLN A 244 23.74 -10.00 6.01
N LEU A 245 23.08 -8.93 5.58
CA LEU A 245 22.48 -7.96 6.48
C LEU A 245 21.46 -8.63 7.41
N LEU A 246 20.61 -9.50 6.88
CA LEU A 246 19.56 -10.17 7.64
C LEU A 246 20.15 -11.05 8.74
N THR A 247 21.21 -11.81 8.45
CA THR A 247 21.94 -12.61 9.45
C THR A 247 22.56 -11.71 10.53
N GLN A 248 23.18 -10.58 10.15
CA GLN A 248 23.75 -9.65 11.13
C GLN A 248 22.68 -9.01 12.04
N LEU A 249 21.51 -8.70 11.49
CA LEU A 249 20.39 -8.18 12.27
C LEU A 249 19.80 -9.25 13.21
N ASP A 250 19.74 -10.51 12.77
CA ASP A 250 19.35 -11.65 13.60
C ASP A 250 20.31 -11.85 14.77
N ASP A 251 21.62 -11.78 14.50
CA ASP A 251 22.68 -11.91 15.52
C ASP A 251 22.60 -10.78 16.56
N ILE A 252 22.19 -9.57 16.16
CA ILE A 252 21.93 -8.45 17.09
C ILE A 252 20.66 -8.71 17.92
N GLY A 253 19.72 -9.50 17.41
CA GLY A 253 18.46 -9.83 18.07
C GLY A 253 17.40 -8.73 17.98
N ILE A 254 17.34 -7.99 16.87
CA ILE A 254 16.27 -7.00 16.64
C ILE A 254 14.91 -7.67 16.43
N ASP A 255 13.82 -6.92 16.62
CA ASP A 255 12.46 -7.47 16.55
C ASP A 255 12.03 -7.79 15.12
N GLY A 256 12.46 -6.98 14.14
CA GLY A 256 12.18 -7.32 12.75
C GLY A 256 12.66 -6.34 11.68
N ILE A 257 12.36 -6.69 10.44
CA ILE A 257 12.65 -5.92 9.24
C ILE A 257 11.42 -5.86 8.33
N ASN A 258 11.12 -4.65 7.83
CA ASN A 258 10.19 -4.45 6.73
C ASN A 258 10.96 -4.44 5.41
N LEU A 259 10.60 -5.34 4.50
CA LEU A 259 11.04 -5.41 3.12
C LEU A 259 9.99 -4.70 2.26
N LEU A 260 10.35 -3.54 1.73
CA LEU A 260 9.50 -2.73 0.86
C LEU A 260 9.92 -2.94 -0.60
N GLU A 261 8.95 -2.95 -1.51
CA GLU A 261 9.27 -2.79 -2.93
C GLU A 261 10.03 -1.46 -3.13
N PHE A 262 11.19 -1.55 -3.78
CA PHE A 262 11.98 -0.41 -4.21
C PHE A 262 11.20 0.34 -5.29
N CYS A 263 10.92 1.61 -5.06
CA CYS A 263 10.10 2.41 -5.97
C CYS A 263 10.88 3.61 -6.52
N PHE A 264 10.61 3.93 -7.79
CA PHE A 264 11.05 5.11 -8.49
C PHE A 264 10.27 6.35 -8.01
N PRO A 265 10.95 7.43 -7.55
CA PRO A 265 10.30 8.60 -6.96
C PRO A 265 9.71 9.60 -7.98
N LEU A 266 9.70 9.29 -9.29
CA LEU A 266 9.22 10.18 -10.36
C LEU A 266 10.05 11.44 -10.63
N THR A 267 11.19 11.63 -9.94
CA THR A 267 11.97 12.89 -10.01
C THR A 267 13.43 12.71 -10.42
N ASN A 268 13.96 11.47 -10.48
CA ASN A 268 15.39 11.21 -10.70
C ASN A 268 15.63 10.03 -11.66
N SER A 269 15.01 10.07 -12.85
CA SER A 269 15.08 8.96 -13.81
C SER A 269 16.49 8.70 -14.33
N GLU A 270 17.33 9.73 -14.49
CA GLU A 270 18.73 9.57 -14.92
C GLU A 270 19.52 8.61 -14.01
N ALA A 271 19.36 8.72 -12.68
CA ALA A 271 20.02 7.84 -11.73
C ALA A 271 19.54 6.38 -11.83
N TYR A 272 18.28 6.18 -12.21
CA TYR A 272 17.69 4.85 -12.41
C TYR A 272 18.11 4.24 -13.74
N GLN A 273 18.09 5.03 -14.82
CA GLN A 273 18.58 4.64 -16.15
C GLN A 273 20.06 4.21 -16.09
N ALA A 274 20.91 4.99 -15.40
CA ALA A 274 22.33 4.66 -15.21
C ALA A 274 22.56 3.34 -14.46
N ARG A 275 21.56 2.86 -13.72
CA ARG A 275 21.57 1.57 -13.00
C ARG A 275 20.84 0.45 -13.75
N GLY A 276 20.24 0.75 -14.90
CA GLY A 276 19.50 -0.23 -15.71
C GLY A 276 18.19 -0.68 -15.08
N PHE A 277 17.56 0.15 -14.26
CA PHE A 277 16.26 -0.18 -13.67
C PHE A 277 15.12 0.02 -14.66
N GLU A 278 14.14 -0.89 -14.60
CA GLU A 278 12.86 -0.83 -15.31
C GLU A 278 11.71 -0.81 -14.30
N LEU A 279 10.53 -0.36 -14.72
CA LEU A 279 9.33 -0.33 -13.89
C LEU A 279 8.57 -1.66 -13.99
N LYS A 280 7.94 -2.05 -12.88
CA LYS A 280 7.06 -3.22 -12.80
C LYS A 280 5.87 -3.07 -13.74
N ASN A 281 5.48 -4.15 -14.42
CA ASN A 281 4.37 -4.15 -15.37
C ASN A 281 3.37 -5.29 -15.07
N PRO A 282 2.12 -4.99 -14.69
CA PRO A 282 1.50 -3.66 -14.60
C PRO A 282 1.99 -2.83 -13.40
N PRO A 283 1.96 -1.49 -13.47
CA PRO A 283 2.34 -0.60 -12.37
C PRO A 283 1.32 -0.57 -11.22
N TYR A 284 0.05 -0.88 -11.50
CA TYR A 284 -1.05 -0.85 -10.53
C TYR A 284 -1.99 -2.04 -10.76
N GLU A 285 -2.64 -2.53 -9.69
CA GLU A 285 -3.77 -3.46 -9.82
C GLU A 285 -5.03 -2.73 -10.29
N VAL A 286 -5.25 -1.50 -9.81
CA VAL A 286 -6.32 -0.59 -10.22
C VAL A 286 -5.73 0.76 -10.59
N TYR A 287 -6.07 1.26 -11.78
CA TYR A 287 -5.58 2.55 -12.27
C TYR A 287 -6.35 3.70 -11.60
N TYR A 288 -5.79 4.20 -10.50
CA TYR A 288 -6.38 5.28 -9.70
C TYR A 288 -5.31 6.27 -9.21
N ASN A 289 -5.74 7.47 -8.85
CA ASN A 289 -4.87 8.54 -8.33
C ASN A 289 -4.59 8.33 -6.84
N TYR A 290 -3.68 7.39 -6.55
CA TYR A 290 -3.24 7.16 -5.18
C TYR A 290 -2.42 8.34 -4.65
N TRP A 291 -2.68 8.76 -3.41
CA TRP A 291 -1.99 9.88 -2.75
C TRP A 291 -0.62 9.52 -2.17
N TYR A 292 -0.24 8.24 -2.23
CA TYR A 292 0.98 7.78 -1.60
C TYR A 292 2.20 8.35 -2.34
N ALA A 293 3.05 9.08 -1.63
CA ALA A 293 4.20 9.76 -2.22
C ALA A 293 5.28 8.81 -2.78
N GLY A 294 5.23 7.51 -2.46
CA GLY A 294 6.20 6.52 -2.92
C GLY A 294 5.85 6.00 -4.30
N GLY A 295 6.40 6.66 -5.32
CA GLY A 295 6.04 6.58 -6.74
C GLY A 295 5.72 5.19 -7.31
N LEU A 296 6.63 4.60 -8.10
CA LEU A 296 6.33 3.40 -8.90
C LEU A 296 7.26 2.25 -8.59
N ALA A 297 6.73 1.04 -8.36
CA ALA A 297 7.54 -0.13 -8.09
C ALA A 297 8.52 -0.45 -9.24
N VAL A 298 9.79 -0.69 -8.88
CA VAL A 298 10.83 -1.15 -9.80
C VAL A 298 10.66 -2.65 -10.03
N ALA A 299 10.79 -3.07 -11.29
CA ALA A 299 10.78 -4.47 -11.68
C ALA A 299 11.77 -5.29 -10.85
N GLN A 300 11.46 -6.56 -10.57
CA GLN A 300 12.25 -7.51 -9.79
C GLN A 300 12.37 -7.23 -8.30
N SER A 301 11.84 -6.11 -7.81
CA SER A 301 11.92 -5.79 -6.38
C SER A 301 10.99 -6.66 -5.51
N GLU A 302 9.75 -6.95 -5.95
CA GLU A 302 8.88 -7.90 -5.26
C GLU A 302 9.54 -9.28 -5.17
N LEU A 303 10.09 -9.77 -6.29
CA LEU A 303 10.78 -11.05 -6.32
C LEU A 303 11.98 -11.08 -5.37
N ALA A 304 12.77 -9.99 -5.32
CA ALA A 304 13.88 -9.85 -4.38
C ALA A 304 13.39 -9.85 -2.92
N CYS A 305 12.31 -9.14 -2.58
CA CYS A 305 11.71 -9.16 -1.25
C CYS A 305 11.30 -10.57 -0.83
N LEU A 306 10.59 -11.28 -1.72
CA LEU A 306 10.10 -12.63 -1.47
C LEU A 306 11.27 -13.63 -1.32
N ARG A 307 12.36 -13.46 -2.08
CA ARG A 307 13.59 -14.26 -1.91
C ARG A 307 14.23 -14.06 -0.54
N VAL A 308 14.33 -12.81 -0.07
CA VAL A 308 14.85 -12.49 1.27
C VAL A 308 13.96 -13.05 2.37
N LEU A 309 12.63 -12.96 2.22
CA LEU A 309 11.69 -13.58 3.16
C LEU A 309 11.82 -15.11 3.17
N ASN A 310 11.90 -15.75 2.00
CA ASN A 310 12.06 -17.21 1.90
C ASN A 310 13.41 -17.66 2.50
N PHE A 311 14.49 -16.92 2.27
CA PHE A 311 15.79 -17.17 2.91
C PHE A 311 15.69 -17.13 4.43
N ALA A 312 14.98 -16.16 5.01
CA ALA A 312 14.78 -16.07 6.46
C ALA A 312 14.10 -17.32 7.03
N LEU A 313 13.08 -17.82 6.34
CA LEU A 313 12.33 -19.02 6.70
C LEU A 313 13.18 -20.29 6.59
N GLU A 314 13.89 -20.47 5.48
CA GLU A 314 14.76 -21.63 5.23
C GLU A 314 15.90 -21.72 6.26
N ASN A 315 16.44 -20.58 6.66
CA ASN A 315 17.53 -20.49 7.64
C ASN A 315 17.03 -20.37 9.08
N LYS A 316 15.71 -20.36 9.30
CA LYS A 316 15.07 -20.30 10.62
C LYS A 316 15.57 -19.13 11.48
N LEU A 317 15.70 -17.97 10.85
CA LEU A 317 16.04 -16.75 11.57
C LEU A 317 14.97 -16.43 12.62
N SER A 318 15.38 -15.79 13.71
CA SER A 318 14.52 -15.47 14.84
C SER A 318 13.75 -14.16 14.67
N LEU A 319 14.35 -13.18 13.99
CA LEU A 319 13.75 -11.86 13.77
C LEU A 319 12.50 -11.93 12.89
N GLY A 320 11.59 -10.97 13.07
CA GLY A 320 10.39 -10.80 12.24
C GLY A 320 10.71 -10.28 10.84
N VAL A 321 10.35 -11.01 9.79
CA VAL A 321 10.55 -10.54 8.40
C VAL A 321 9.21 -10.30 7.75
N HIS A 322 8.99 -9.08 7.27
CA HIS A 322 7.72 -8.65 6.68
C HIS A 322 7.93 -8.07 5.28
N TYR A 323 7.42 -8.75 4.26
CA TYR A 323 7.21 -8.17 2.94
C TYR A 323 5.93 -7.34 2.91
N CYS A 324 6.07 -6.06 2.56
CA CYS A 324 4.98 -5.11 2.41
C CYS A 324 5.01 -4.54 0.99
N SER A 325 4.03 -4.93 0.17
CA SER A 325 3.95 -4.46 -1.22
C SER A 325 3.61 -2.97 -1.29
N LEU A 326 3.91 -2.34 -2.43
CA LEU A 326 3.39 -0.99 -2.72
C LEU A 326 1.85 -1.00 -2.69
N GLU A 327 1.27 -2.04 -3.27
CA GLU A 327 -0.17 -2.23 -3.35
C GLU A 327 -0.85 -2.35 -1.97
N ASN A 328 -0.16 -2.87 -0.95
CA ASN A 328 -0.68 -2.89 0.43
C ASN A 328 -0.99 -1.47 0.93
N LYS A 329 -0.22 -0.46 0.51
CA LYS A 329 -0.43 0.95 0.87
C LYS A 329 -1.59 1.56 0.07
N HIS A 330 -1.70 1.23 -1.21
CA HIS A 330 -2.82 1.64 -2.07
C HIS A 330 -4.15 1.12 -1.52
N THR A 331 -4.22 -0.17 -1.19
CA THR A 331 -5.42 -0.78 -0.60
C THR A 331 -5.79 -0.12 0.73
N GLY A 332 -4.80 0.29 1.54
CA GLY A 332 -5.07 1.06 2.76
C GLY A 332 -5.67 2.45 2.52
N GLN A 333 -5.31 3.13 1.42
CA GLN A 333 -5.99 4.37 1.01
C GLN A 333 -7.45 4.09 0.62
N VAL A 334 -7.70 3.03 -0.17
CA VAL A 334 -9.06 2.66 -0.59
C VAL A 334 -9.94 2.42 0.64
N TYR A 335 -9.41 1.72 1.66
CA TYR A 335 -10.10 1.55 2.93
C TYR A 335 -10.47 2.90 3.58
N GLN A 336 -9.51 3.82 3.71
CA GLN A 336 -9.76 5.13 4.34
C GLN A 336 -10.82 5.96 3.59
N SER A 337 -10.85 5.86 2.28
CA SER A 337 -11.86 6.51 1.44
C SER A 337 -13.25 5.90 1.61
N ASN A 338 -13.36 4.57 1.70
CA ASN A 338 -14.63 3.87 1.58
C ASN A 338 -15.27 3.44 2.91
N ALA A 339 -14.48 3.04 3.90
CA ALA A 339 -14.97 2.38 5.11
C ALA A 339 -15.99 3.24 5.89
N PHE A 340 -15.78 4.56 5.93
CA PHE A 340 -16.74 5.48 6.57
C PHE A 340 -18.14 5.46 5.93
N PHE A 341 -18.22 5.08 4.66
CA PHE A 341 -19.47 5.06 3.90
C PHE A 341 -20.13 3.69 3.84
N GLU A 342 -19.48 2.62 4.33
CA GLU A 342 -19.96 1.23 4.21
C GLU A 342 -21.45 1.06 4.61
N HIS A 343 -21.84 1.73 5.70
CA HIS A 343 -23.20 1.67 6.25
C HIS A 343 -24.08 2.88 5.87
N ASN A 344 -23.63 3.71 4.93
CA ASN A 344 -24.31 4.94 4.54
C ASN A 344 -25.23 4.72 3.33
N GLU A 345 -26.42 4.13 3.59
CA GLU A 345 -27.42 3.83 2.56
C GLU A 345 -27.87 5.06 1.75
N LYS A 346 -27.77 6.28 2.31
CA LYS A 346 -28.17 7.50 1.59
C LYS A 346 -27.24 7.83 0.44
N ILE A 347 -25.95 7.53 0.58
CA ILE A 347 -24.93 7.81 -0.43
C ILE A 347 -24.81 6.62 -1.37
N LEU A 348 -24.61 5.42 -0.82
CA LEU A 348 -24.39 4.22 -1.62
C LEU A 348 -25.68 3.70 -2.26
N GLY A 349 -26.82 3.78 -1.58
CA GLY A 349 -28.02 3.06 -1.99
C GLY A 349 -27.86 1.54 -1.79
N LYS A 350 -28.60 0.74 -2.58
CA LYS A 350 -28.70 -0.72 -2.41
C LYS A 350 -27.90 -1.54 -3.44
N HIS A 351 -27.16 -0.86 -4.33
CA HIS A 351 -26.57 -1.48 -5.53
C HIS A 351 -25.07 -1.74 -5.41
N TYR A 352 -24.48 -1.49 -4.24
CA TYR A 352 -23.06 -1.67 -3.97
C TYR A 352 -22.84 -2.67 -2.84
N PHE A 353 -21.71 -3.37 -2.91
CA PHE A 353 -21.21 -4.30 -1.91
C PHE A 353 -19.80 -3.87 -1.49
N PHE A 354 -19.52 -3.75 -0.19
CA PHE A 354 -18.18 -3.40 0.27
C PHE A 354 -17.28 -4.63 0.25
N SER A 355 -16.24 -4.59 -0.59
CA SER A 355 -15.30 -5.71 -0.74
C SER A 355 -14.44 -5.89 0.51
N SER A 356 -14.35 -7.11 1.01
CA SER A 356 -13.41 -7.47 2.07
C SER A 356 -12.01 -7.80 1.55
N GLN A 357 -11.87 -8.00 0.24
CA GLN A 357 -10.61 -8.34 -0.42
C GLN A 357 -9.79 -7.10 -0.80
N ASP A 358 -10.43 -6.05 -1.31
CA ASP A 358 -9.75 -4.85 -1.83
C ASP A 358 -10.35 -3.51 -1.36
N TYR A 359 -11.40 -3.56 -0.53
CA TYR A 359 -12.10 -2.40 0.05
C TYR A 359 -12.76 -1.46 -0.95
N PHE A 360 -12.86 -1.83 -2.23
CA PHE A 360 -13.69 -1.10 -3.17
C PHE A 360 -15.16 -1.42 -2.97
N PHE A 361 -16.03 -0.47 -3.29
CA PHE A 361 -17.46 -0.76 -3.48
C PHE A 361 -17.67 -1.45 -4.83
N LYS A 362 -18.11 -2.69 -4.80
CA LYS A 362 -18.37 -3.53 -5.97
C LYS A 362 -19.82 -3.37 -6.42
N SER A 363 -20.05 -3.26 -7.72
CA SER A 363 -21.39 -3.26 -8.31
C SER A 363 -21.43 -4.11 -9.58
N ALA A 364 -22.59 -4.75 -9.84
CA ALA A 364 -22.79 -5.58 -11.02
C ALA A 364 -23.60 -4.82 -12.07
N LYS A 365 -23.14 -4.86 -13.33
CA LYS A 365 -23.80 -4.21 -14.47
C LYS A 365 -23.98 -5.19 -15.63
N VAL A 366 -25.16 -5.12 -16.25
CA VAL A 366 -25.45 -5.76 -17.55
C VAL A 366 -25.89 -4.68 -18.54
N PHE A 367 -25.74 -4.94 -19.83
CA PHE A 367 -25.84 -3.91 -20.86
C PHE A 367 -26.84 -4.27 -21.96
N GLY A 368 -27.42 -3.25 -22.59
CA GLY A 368 -28.24 -3.42 -23.80
C GLY A 368 -29.39 -4.41 -23.62
N ASP A 369 -29.54 -5.31 -24.59
CA ASP A 369 -30.68 -6.27 -24.64
C ASP A 369 -30.65 -7.28 -23.49
N ASP A 370 -29.52 -7.43 -22.79
CA ASP A 370 -29.42 -8.29 -21.61
C ASP A 370 -30.08 -7.67 -20.37
N CYS A 371 -30.24 -6.34 -20.34
CA CYS A 371 -30.91 -5.64 -19.25
C CYS A 371 -32.34 -6.13 -19.04
N GLU A 372 -33.11 -6.32 -20.10
CA GLU A 372 -34.52 -6.75 -19.99
C GLU A 372 -34.65 -8.14 -19.34
N LYS A 373 -33.78 -9.08 -19.72
CA LYS A 373 -33.78 -10.44 -19.18
C LYS A 373 -33.45 -10.44 -17.69
N VAL A 374 -32.46 -9.65 -17.29
CA VAL A 374 -32.06 -9.53 -15.88
C VAL A 374 -33.09 -8.77 -15.07
N GLU A 375 -33.68 -7.70 -15.62
CA GLU A 375 -34.73 -6.92 -14.96
C GLU A 375 -35.91 -7.80 -14.55
N VAL A 376 -36.36 -8.72 -15.42
CA VAL A 376 -37.43 -9.66 -15.11
C VAL A 376 -37.09 -10.52 -13.89
N LEU A 377 -35.88 -11.07 -13.85
CA LEU A 377 -35.42 -11.93 -12.74
C LEU A 377 -35.28 -11.15 -11.43
N LEU A 378 -34.74 -9.93 -11.48
CA LEU A 378 -34.59 -9.07 -10.29
C LEU A 378 -35.94 -8.60 -9.76
N LYS A 379 -36.89 -8.25 -10.63
CA LYS A 379 -38.28 -7.92 -10.22
C LYS A 379 -38.97 -9.08 -9.54
N GLN A 380 -38.86 -10.29 -10.08
CA GLN A 380 -39.48 -11.49 -9.51
C GLN A 380 -38.96 -11.82 -8.11
N THR A 381 -37.71 -11.47 -7.83
CA THR A 381 -37.02 -11.75 -6.56
C THR A 381 -37.02 -10.56 -5.60
N GLY A 382 -37.55 -9.40 -6.02
CA GLY A 382 -37.62 -8.19 -5.19
C GLY A 382 -36.27 -7.49 -5.00
N VAL A 383 -35.26 -7.81 -5.81
CA VAL A 383 -33.94 -7.17 -5.74
C VAL A 383 -34.01 -5.77 -6.34
N SER A 384 -33.46 -4.78 -5.62
CA SER A 384 -33.36 -3.41 -6.12
C SER A 384 -32.29 -3.31 -7.20
N TYR A 385 -32.59 -2.55 -8.25
CA TYR A 385 -31.67 -2.23 -9.33
C TYR A 385 -31.84 -0.77 -9.75
N TYR A 386 -30.84 -0.26 -10.46
CA TYR A 386 -30.81 1.06 -11.09
C TYR A 386 -30.63 0.89 -12.60
N GLN A 387 -31.34 1.70 -13.38
CA GLN A 387 -31.24 1.66 -14.84
C GLN A 387 -30.73 3.01 -15.35
N ASP A 388 -29.58 2.98 -16.01
CA ASP A 388 -29.01 4.12 -16.70
C ASP A 388 -29.35 4.02 -18.19
N LEU A 389 -30.26 4.88 -18.64
CA LEU A 389 -30.70 4.92 -20.03
C LEU A 389 -29.67 5.57 -20.97
N LEU A 390 -28.82 6.46 -20.46
CA LEU A 390 -27.81 7.18 -21.24
C LEU A 390 -26.69 6.23 -21.67
N HIS A 391 -26.17 5.45 -20.72
CA HIS A 391 -25.11 4.47 -20.94
C HIS A 391 -25.67 3.08 -21.29
N GLY A 392 -26.97 2.86 -21.08
CA GLY A 392 -27.68 1.65 -21.49
C GLY A 392 -27.32 0.42 -20.65
N PHE A 393 -27.18 0.60 -19.34
CA PHE A 393 -26.91 -0.48 -18.38
C PHE A 393 -27.99 -0.60 -17.31
N LEU A 394 -28.08 -1.80 -16.74
CA LEU A 394 -28.81 -2.09 -15.51
C LEU A 394 -27.79 -2.50 -14.45
N GLN A 395 -27.80 -1.78 -13.33
CA GLN A 395 -26.90 -1.93 -12.20
C GLN A 395 -27.64 -2.55 -11.00
N PHE A 396 -27.00 -3.46 -10.29
CA PHE A 396 -27.55 -4.14 -9.12
C PHE A 396 -26.44 -4.61 -8.17
N ASN A 397 -26.83 -5.02 -6.96
CA ASN A 397 -25.88 -5.54 -5.97
C ASN A 397 -25.26 -6.87 -6.46
N PRO A 398 -23.92 -7.04 -6.44
CA PRO A 398 -23.26 -8.29 -6.82
C PRO A 398 -23.76 -9.53 -6.07
N GLU A 399 -24.28 -9.37 -4.84
CA GLU A 399 -24.91 -10.46 -4.09
C GLU A 399 -26.08 -11.10 -4.84
N ALA A 400 -26.73 -10.42 -5.78
CA ALA A 400 -27.84 -10.98 -6.54
C ALA A 400 -27.40 -11.77 -7.80
N ILE A 401 -26.10 -11.86 -8.10
CA ILE A 401 -25.61 -12.61 -9.28
C ILE A 401 -26.02 -14.09 -9.21
N TYR A 402 -26.06 -14.71 -8.02
CA TYR A 402 -26.48 -16.11 -7.87
C TYR A 402 -27.94 -16.37 -8.30
N LEU A 403 -28.78 -15.32 -8.37
CA LEU A 403 -30.17 -15.46 -8.83
C LEU A 403 -30.27 -15.60 -10.35
N LEU A 404 -29.19 -15.32 -11.08
CA LEU A 404 -29.13 -15.34 -12.54
C LEU A 404 -28.67 -16.70 -13.10
N THR A 405 -28.85 -17.80 -12.35
CA THR A 405 -28.43 -19.15 -12.77
C THR A 405 -29.03 -19.62 -14.11
N SER A 406 -30.22 -19.13 -14.47
CA SER A 406 -30.85 -19.40 -15.78
C SER A 406 -30.14 -18.70 -16.96
N LEU A 407 -29.23 -17.77 -16.65
CA LEU A 407 -28.41 -16.99 -17.57
C LEU A 407 -26.92 -17.22 -17.26
N ASP A 408 -26.54 -18.48 -17.04
CA ASP A 408 -25.24 -18.93 -16.54
C ASP A 408 -24.01 -18.32 -17.25
N LYS A 409 -24.09 -18.10 -18.57
CA LYS A 409 -23.03 -17.53 -19.43
C LYS A 409 -23.18 -16.03 -19.71
N LEU A 410 -24.11 -15.36 -19.06
CA LEU A 410 -24.34 -13.93 -19.27
C LEU A 410 -23.09 -13.14 -18.85
N PRO A 411 -22.50 -12.31 -19.72
CA PRO A 411 -21.39 -11.46 -19.33
C PRO A 411 -21.90 -10.36 -18.38
N ILE A 412 -21.35 -10.35 -17.17
CA ILE A 412 -21.62 -9.32 -16.16
C ILE A 412 -20.35 -8.50 -15.99
N ALA A 413 -20.49 -7.17 -16.06
CA ALA A 413 -19.43 -6.27 -15.64
C ALA A 413 -19.48 -6.14 -14.12
N LEU A 414 -18.41 -6.57 -13.46
CA LEU A 414 -18.18 -6.24 -12.07
C LEU A 414 -17.35 -4.96 -12.03
N THR A 415 -17.84 -3.95 -11.32
CA THR A 415 -17.27 -2.60 -11.32
C THR A 415 -16.82 -2.21 -9.92
N SER A 416 -15.61 -1.67 -9.80
CA SER A 416 -15.01 -1.22 -8.53
C SER A 416 -15.17 0.29 -8.40
N HIS A 417 -15.57 0.75 -7.21
CA HIS A 417 -15.82 2.16 -6.94
C HIS A 417 -15.16 2.64 -5.65
N ILE A 418 -14.78 3.91 -5.67
CA ILE A 418 -14.24 4.64 -4.53
C ILE A 418 -15.06 5.89 -4.27
N VAL A 419 -15.25 6.23 -3.00
CA VAL A 419 -15.88 7.48 -2.58
C VAL A 419 -14.80 8.54 -2.42
N GLU A 420 -14.90 9.62 -3.19
CA GLU A 420 -14.01 10.78 -3.09
C GLU A 420 -14.85 12.07 -3.01
N PRO A 421 -14.34 13.16 -2.42
CA PRO A 421 -15.03 14.44 -2.44
C PRO A 421 -15.07 15.02 -3.87
N ASP A 422 -16.22 15.56 -4.27
CA ASP A 422 -16.34 16.40 -5.46
C ASP A 422 -15.69 17.79 -5.24
N GLU A 423 -15.75 18.66 -6.25
CA GLU A 423 -15.20 20.03 -6.17
C GLU A 423 -15.82 20.89 -5.06
N GLN A 424 -17.01 20.51 -4.54
CA GLN A 424 -17.68 21.18 -3.44
C GLN A 424 -17.51 20.44 -2.09
N GLY A 425 -16.76 19.34 -2.06
CA GLY A 425 -16.55 18.52 -0.87
C GLY A 425 -17.66 17.51 -0.58
N ASN A 426 -18.64 17.33 -1.46
CA ASN A 426 -19.67 16.31 -1.28
C ASN A 426 -19.16 14.93 -1.69
N PRO A 427 -19.62 13.84 -1.06
CA PRO A 427 -19.21 12.49 -1.43
C PRO A 427 -19.70 12.13 -2.84
N LEU A 428 -18.76 11.75 -3.71
CA LEU A 428 -18.99 11.26 -5.07
C LEU A 428 -18.51 9.81 -5.17
N ILE A 429 -19.38 8.92 -5.66
CA ILE A 429 -19.01 7.54 -5.97
C ILE A 429 -18.42 7.50 -7.38
N LYS A 430 -17.13 7.20 -7.48
CA LYS A 430 -16.42 7.11 -8.75
C LYS A 430 -16.11 5.66 -9.10
N GLU A 431 -16.51 5.25 -10.29
CA GLU A 431 -16.08 3.97 -10.86
C GLU A 431 -14.61 4.08 -11.34
N VAL A 432 -13.78 3.12 -10.95
CA VAL A 432 -12.33 3.13 -11.22
C VAL A 432 -11.84 1.88 -11.93
N GLN A 433 -12.65 0.83 -11.98
CA GLN A 433 -12.29 -0.42 -12.63
C GLN A 433 -13.53 -1.14 -13.13
N ILE A 434 -13.33 -1.93 -14.18
CA ILE A 434 -14.30 -2.89 -14.68
C ILE A 434 -13.60 -4.24 -14.89
N GLU A 435 -14.29 -5.30 -14.51
CA GLU A 435 -13.88 -6.69 -14.65
C GLU A 435 -15.05 -7.49 -15.23
N LEU A 436 -14.76 -8.66 -15.77
CA LEU A 436 -15.74 -9.57 -16.37
C LEU A 436 -15.97 -10.77 -15.46
N THR A 437 -17.23 -11.13 -15.28
CA THR A 437 -17.63 -12.40 -14.66
C THR A 437 -18.89 -12.94 -15.32
N THR A 438 -19.30 -14.14 -14.91
CA THR A 438 -20.56 -14.78 -15.33
C THR A 438 -21.25 -15.38 -14.11
N PRO A 439 -22.59 -15.56 -14.11
CA PRO A 439 -23.28 -16.22 -13.00
C PRO A 439 -22.77 -17.63 -12.69
N ALA A 440 -22.24 -18.35 -13.69
CA ALA A 440 -21.66 -19.68 -13.50
C ALA A 440 -20.33 -19.66 -12.75
N GLU A 441 -19.56 -18.59 -12.89
CA GLU A 441 -18.18 -18.51 -12.39
C GLU A 441 -18.06 -17.65 -11.14
N PHE A 442 -18.95 -16.67 -10.94
CA PHE A 442 -18.88 -15.72 -9.83
C PHE A 442 -19.11 -16.40 -8.47
N LEU A 443 -18.24 -16.11 -7.50
CA LEU A 443 -18.44 -16.45 -6.10
C LEU A 443 -18.38 -15.16 -5.28
N LEU A 444 -19.33 -14.98 -4.35
CA LEU A 444 -19.34 -13.79 -3.49
C LEU A 444 -18.07 -13.68 -2.62
N THR A 445 -17.44 -14.82 -2.31
CA THR A 445 -16.14 -14.87 -1.60
C THR A 445 -14.97 -14.30 -2.40
N ASP A 446 -15.16 -14.07 -3.70
CA ASP A 446 -14.17 -13.37 -4.53
C ASP A 446 -14.20 -11.84 -4.27
N LEU A 447 -15.18 -11.34 -3.49
CA LEU A 447 -15.33 -9.94 -3.08
C LEU A 447 -14.96 -9.68 -1.63
#